data_AF-A0A534P585-F1
#
_entry.id   AF-A0A534P585-F1
#
_cell.length_a   1.000
_cell.length_b   1.000
_cell.length_c   1.000
_cell.angle_alpha   90.00
_cell.angle_beta   90.00
_cell.angle_gamma   90.00
#
_symmetry.space_group_name_H-M   'P 1'
#
loop_
_entity.id
_entity.type
_entity.pdbx_description
1 polymer ?
#
loop_
_entity_poly.entity_id
_entity_poly.type
_entity_poly.pdbx_seq_one_letter_code
_entity_poly.pdbx_strand_id
1 'polypeptide(L)'
;MPAGNYQVSALISSADASYAFVTAPQVEVRSNNTIVVLDARKTNPVGATVPDPTSAVLAEMTLQRDAAQGPNFSDSFTSFGPTQLYVSGTPPVTVGQQYFVSHFRLGDAAGGLDRYLYDLEFEYIGGIPANVWPVLGRADLATIGAAYHSSSPGRGELEGRMAVAPWQSGVGLALSRLAAPLTRTEFVFTPADARWLQMVVVDEQEF
;
A
#
# COMPACT_ATOMS: atom_id res chain seq x y z
N MET A 1 27.42 -4.35 -16.86
CA MET A 1 27.42 -3.31 -15.81
C MET A 1 28.71 -3.45 -15.00
N PRO A 2 29.24 -2.39 -14.37
CA PRO A 2 30.39 -2.50 -13.48
C PRO A 2 30.16 -3.51 -12.34
N ALA A 3 31.22 -4.02 -11.74
CA ALA A 3 31.08 -4.82 -10.53
C ALA A 3 30.47 -3.96 -9.40
N GLY A 4 29.53 -4.52 -8.63
CA GLY A 4 28.83 -3.77 -7.60
C GLY A 4 27.56 -4.44 -7.09
N ASN A 5 26.87 -3.75 -6.17
CA ASN A 5 25.57 -4.15 -5.65
C ASN A 5 24.46 -3.46 -6.44
N TYR A 6 23.51 -4.24 -6.91
CA TYR A 6 22.37 -3.77 -7.69
C TYR A 6 21.07 -4.24 -7.03
N GLN A 7 19.98 -3.56 -7.36
CA GLN A 7 18.63 -4.03 -7.12
C GLN A 7 17.98 -4.35 -8.46
N VAL A 8 17.17 -5.39 -8.48
CA VAL A 8 16.28 -5.68 -9.61
C VAL A 8 14.88 -5.89 -9.05
N SER A 9 13.91 -5.13 -9.55
CA SER A 9 12.51 -5.24 -9.14
C SER A 9 11.62 -5.21 -10.37
N ALA A 10 10.49 -5.90 -10.29
CA ALA A 10 9.47 -5.89 -11.33
C ALA A 10 8.09 -5.94 -10.69
N LEU A 11 7.16 -5.15 -11.23
CA LEU A 11 5.74 -5.38 -11.10
C LEU A 11 5.30 -6.33 -12.22
N ILE A 12 4.80 -7.51 -11.86
CA ILE A 12 4.36 -8.54 -12.80
C ILE A 12 2.85 -8.66 -12.71
N SER A 13 2.16 -8.42 -13.83
CA SER A 13 0.72 -8.66 -13.96
C SER A 13 0.43 -10.04 -14.56
N SER A 14 -0.61 -10.70 -14.08
CA SER A 14 -1.11 -11.96 -14.65
C SER A 14 -2.41 -11.77 -15.42
N ALA A 15 -2.82 -12.81 -16.17
CA ALA A 15 -4.01 -12.79 -17.01
C ALA A 15 -5.33 -12.65 -16.24
N ASP A 16 -5.35 -13.01 -14.95
CA ASP A 16 -6.49 -12.84 -14.04
C ASP A 16 -6.54 -11.45 -13.38
N ALA A 17 -5.75 -10.50 -13.87
CA ALA A 17 -5.63 -9.15 -13.35
C ALA A 17 -5.14 -9.06 -11.90
N SER A 18 -4.34 -10.04 -11.45
CA SER A 18 -3.55 -9.91 -10.21
C SER A 18 -2.14 -9.38 -10.50
N TYR A 19 -1.51 -8.81 -9.46
CA TYR A 19 -0.24 -8.10 -9.57
C TYR A 19 0.73 -8.54 -8.47
N ALA A 20 2.00 -8.69 -8.84
CA ALA A 20 3.04 -9.12 -7.93
C ALA A 20 4.27 -8.21 -8.01
N PHE A 21 4.70 -7.67 -6.87
CA PHE A 21 6.05 -7.12 -6.75
C PHE A 21 7.05 -8.25 -6.52
N VAL A 22 7.96 -8.45 -7.46
CA VAL A 22 9.06 -9.41 -7.34
C VAL A 22 10.37 -8.65 -7.31
N THR A 23 11.15 -8.83 -6.25
CA THR A 23 12.36 -8.04 -6.02
C THR A 23 13.53 -8.89 -5.55
N ALA A 24 14.70 -8.62 -6.14
CA ALA A 24 16.02 -9.04 -5.69
C ALA A 24 16.74 -7.76 -5.21
N PRO A 25 16.62 -7.40 -3.92
CA PRO A 25 16.98 -6.07 -3.43
C PRO A 25 18.48 -5.86 -3.25
N GLN A 26 19.26 -6.94 -3.32
CA GLN A 26 20.70 -6.93 -3.29
C GLN A 26 21.24 -8.07 -4.16
N VAL A 27 21.72 -7.70 -5.34
CA VAL A 27 22.39 -8.58 -6.31
C VAL A 27 23.84 -8.14 -6.42
N GLU A 28 24.76 -9.03 -6.07
CA GLU A 28 26.18 -8.78 -6.24
C GLU A 28 26.61 -9.20 -7.65
N VAL A 29 26.97 -8.22 -8.48
CA VAL A 29 27.51 -8.45 -9.82
C VAL A 29 29.03 -8.44 -9.72
N ARG A 30 29.66 -9.60 -9.95
CA ARG A 30 31.13 -9.76 -9.93
C ARG A 30 31.74 -10.03 -11.30
N SER A 31 30.94 -10.49 -12.26
CA SER A 31 31.37 -10.85 -13.61
C SER A 31 30.23 -10.62 -14.62
N ASN A 32 30.52 -10.80 -15.91
CA ASN A 32 29.59 -10.52 -16.99
C ASN A 32 28.43 -11.54 -17.11
N ASN A 33 28.39 -12.58 -16.26
CA ASN A 33 27.42 -13.69 -16.36
C ASN A 33 26.51 -13.83 -15.11
N THR A 34 26.28 -12.75 -14.35
CA THR A 34 25.32 -12.79 -13.23
C THR A 34 23.90 -13.01 -13.77
N ILE A 35 23.25 -14.08 -13.33
CA ILE A 35 21.84 -14.39 -13.66
C ILE A 35 20.98 -14.04 -12.45
N VAL A 36 19.94 -13.22 -12.67
CA VAL A 36 18.92 -12.89 -11.68
C VAL A 36 17.60 -13.50 -12.14
N VAL A 37 16.94 -14.25 -11.24
CA VAL A 37 15.64 -14.86 -11.51
C VAL A 37 14.60 -14.19 -10.62
N LEU A 38 13.67 -13.47 -11.25
CA LEU A 38 12.47 -12.97 -10.58
C LEU A 38 11.34 -13.97 -10.81
N ASP A 39 10.95 -14.71 -9.77
CA ASP A 39 9.95 -15.77 -9.84
C ASP A 39 8.67 -15.38 -9.11
N ALA A 40 7.66 -14.91 -9.86
CA ALA A 40 6.35 -14.55 -9.32
C ALA A 40 5.62 -15.71 -8.63
N ARG A 41 5.97 -16.97 -8.95
CA ARG A 41 5.35 -18.15 -8.32
C ARG A 41 5.77 -18.34 -6.86
N LYS A 42 6.80 -17.61 -6.41
CA LYS A 42 7.31 -17.63 -5.01
C LYS A 42 6.86 -16.41 -4.21
N THR A 43 5.84 -15.70 -4.69
CA THR A 43 5.28 -14.54 -4.01
C THR A 43 4.21 -14.96 -3.00
N ASN A 44 3.96 -14.09 -2.03
CA ASN A 44 2.96 -14.29 -0.99
C ASN A 44 1.85 -13.25 -1.16
N PRO A 45 0.59 -13.61 -0.87
CA PRO A 45 -0.52 -12.67 -0.97
C PRO A 45 -0.33 -11.53 0.05
N VAL A 46 -0.63 -10.31 -0.38
CA VAL A 46 -0.66 -9.11 0.47
C VAL A 46 -2.12 -8.81 0.82
N GLY A 47 -2.39 -8.55 2.09
CA GLY A 47 -3.73 -8.27 2.56
C GLY A 47 -3.77 -8.08 4.07
N ALA A 48 -4.97 -8.04 4.62
CA ALA A 48 -5.18 -8.07 6.06
C ALA A 48 -6.49 -8.77 6.39
N THR A 49 -6.54 -9.40 7.56
CA THR A 49 -7.80 -9.86 8.14
C THR A 49 -8.20 -8.89 9.23
N VAL A 50 -9.45 -8.42 9.19
CA VAL A 50 -10.04 -7.50 10.17
C VAL A 50 -11.28 -8.11 10.83
N PRO A 51 -11.77 -7.55 11.96
CA PRO A 51 -12.87 -8.15 12.71
C PRO A 51 -14.21 -8.21 11.98
N ASP A 52 -14.50 -7.21 11.13
CA ASP A 52 -15.77 -7.15 10.41
C ASP A 52 -15.64 -7.75 8.99
N PRO A 53 -16.72 -8.23 8.38
CA PRO A 53 -16.72 -8.61 6.96
C PRO A 53 -16.51 -7.39 6.06
N THR A 54 -15.43 -7.39 5.29
CA THR A 54 -15.03 -6.25 4.45
C THR A 54 -14.71 -6.65 3.01
N SER A 55 -14.81 -5.69 2.10
CA SER A 55 -14.25 -5.79 0.74
C SER A 55 -13.24 -4.68 0.50
N ALA A 56 -12.17 -4.98 -0.23
CA ALA A 56 -11.19 -3.97 -0.62
C ALA A 56 -11.79 -3.00 -1.64
N VAL A 57 -11.68 -1.71 -1.35
CA VAL A 57 -12.03 -0.62 -2.27
C VAL A 57 -10.78 -0.12 -2.98
N LEU A 58 -9.67 -0.10 -2.26
CA LEU A 58 -8.37 0.34 -2.75
C LEU A 58 -7.29 -0.45 -2.00
N ALA A 59 -6.25 -0.83 -2.73
CA ALA A 59 -5.03 -1.34 -2.14
C ALA A 59 -3.83 -0.70 -2.85
N GLU A 60 -2.80 -0.35 -2.09
CA GLU A 60 -1.56 0.19 -2.60
C GLU A 60 -0.38 -0.60 -2.03
N MET A 61 0.63 -0.82 -2.87
CA MET A 61 1.91 -1.36 -2.47
C MET A 61 2.98 -0.37 -2.89
N THR A 62 3.91 -0.07 -1.98
CA THR A 62 5.10 0.73 -2.27
C THR A 62 6.35 -0.03 -1.86
N LEU A 63 7.29 -0.17 -2.78
CA LEU A 63 8.63 -0.70 -2.57
C LEU A 63 9.63 0.46 -2.70
N GLN A 64 10.27 0.84 -1.61
CA GLN A 64 11.33 1.85 -1.61
C GLN A 64 12.69 1.23 -1.28
N ARG A 65 13.73 1.73 -1.95
CA ARG A 65 15.13 1.41 -1.67
C ARG A 65 15.94 2.68 -1.50
N ASP A 66 16.61 2.75 -0.36
CA ASP A 66 17.64 3.73 -0.10
C ASP A 66 18.99 3.04 -0.26
N ALA A 67 19.78 3.47 -1.25
CA ALA A 67 21.15 2.99 -1.41
C ALA A 67 22.05 3.52 -0.30
N ALA A 68 23.19 2.87 -0.06
CA ALA A 68 24.20 3.41 0.87
C ALA A 68 24.77 4.77 0.38
N GLN A 69 24.76 4.99 -0.94
CA GLN A 69 25.12 6.24 -1.60
C GLN A 69 24.26 6.41 -2.86
N GLY A 70 23.85 7.64 -3.18
CA GLY A 70 23.04 7.96 -4.35
C GLY A 70 21.56 8.22 -4.03
N PRO A 71 20.72 8.44 -5.05
CA PRO A 71 19.30 8.68 -4.86
C PRO A 71 18.60 7.43 -4.35
N ASN A 72 17.49 7.62 -3.65
CA ASN A 72 16.56 6.54 -3.40
C ASN A 72 15.76 6.21 -4.66
N PHE A 73 15.11 5.05 -4.65
CA PHE A 73 14.21 4.60 -5.68
C PHE A 73 12.92 4.12 -5.02
N SER A 74 11.77 4.49 -5.57
CA SER A 74 10.46 4.02 -5.12
C SER A 74 9.65 3.54 -6.32
N ASP A 75 9.01 2.39 -6.16
CA ASP A 75 8.04 1.81 -7.09
C ASP A 75 6.73 1.58 -6.35
N SER A 76 5.62 2.05 -6.91
CA SER A 76 4.32 2.05 -6.27
C SER A 76 3.26 1.56 -7.24
N PHE A 77 2.34 0.74 -6.72
CA PHE A 77 1.20 0.25 -7.48
C PHE A 77 -0.07 0.36 -6.67
N THR A 78 -1.10 0.97 -7.27
CA THR A 78 -2.44 1.09 -6.71
C THR A 78 -3.41 0.23 -7.51
N SER A 79 -4.22 -0.57 -6.83
CA SER A 79 -5.39 -1.25 -7.38
C SER A 79 -6.68 -0.74 -6.76
N PHE A 80 -7.78 -0.93 -7.50
CA PHE A 80 -9.13 -0.57 -7.08
C PHE A 80 -10.00 -1.82 -7.05
N GLY A 81 -10.87 -1.92 -6.06
CA GLY A 81 -11.68 -3.11 -5.82
C GLY A 81 -10.87 -4.30 -5.28
N PRO A 82 -11.43 -5.53 -5.37
CA PRO A 82 -10.86 -6.74 -4.76
C PRO A 82 -9.72 -7.35 -5.59
N THR A 83 -8.85 -6.53 -6.20
CA THR A 83 -7.69 -7.03 -6.95
C THR A 83 -6.70 -7.71 -6.01
N GLN A 84 -6.33 -8.95 -6.33
CA GLN A 84 -5.36 -9.69 -5.56
C GLN A 84 -3.94 -9.15 -5.80
N LEU A 85 -3.24 -8.85 -4.71
CA LEU A 85 -1.86 -8.36 -4.73
C LEU A 85 -0.93 -9.39 -4.09
N TYR A 86 0.32 -9.41 -4.56
CA TYR A 86 1.37 -10.31 -4.11
C TYR A 86 2.72 -9.60 -3.99
N VAL A 87 3.61 -10.13 -3.15
CA VAL A 87 4.99 -9.66 -3.04
C VAL A 87 5.97 -10.81 -2.77
N SER A 88 7.18 -10.74 -3.31
CA SER A 88 8.25 -11.69 -2.98
C SER A 88 8.86 -11.35 -1.62
N GLY A 89 8.93 -12.34 -0.73
CA GLY A 89 9.70 -12.21 0.51
C GLY A 89 11.20 -12.03 0.23
N THR A 90 11.88 -11.27 1.09
CA THR A 90 13.31 -10.99 1.00
C THR A 90 13.97 -11.00 2.38
N PRO A 91 15.20 -11.52 2.51
CA PRO A 91 15.96 -11.33 3.74
C PRO A 91 16.31 -9.85 3.93
N PRO A 92 16.67 -9.43 5.15
CA PRO A 92 17.18 -8.09 5.38
C PRO A 92 18.38 -7.76 4.48
N VAL A 93 18.36 -6.59 3.83
CA VAL A 93 19.51 -6.07 3.07
C VAL A 93 20.68 -5.74 4.00
N THR A 94 21.90 -5.82 3.48
CA THR A 94 23.13 -5.52 4.25
C THR A 94 23.79 -4.21 3.84
N VAL A 95 23.31 -3.57 2.76
CA VAL A 95 23.79 -2.29 2.24
C VAL A 95 22.60 -1.37 2.04
N GLY A 96 22.64 -0.16 2.61
CA GLY A 96 21.49 0.76 2.56
C GLY A 96 20.26 0.22 3.30
N GLN A 97 19.07 0.63 2.87
CA GLN A 97 17.80 0.26 3.49
C GLN A 97 16.75 -0.11 2.44
N GLN A 98 15.89 -1.09 2.75
CA GLN A 98 14.71 -1.43 1.96
C GLN A 98 13.46 -1.22 2.82
N TYR A 99 12.40 -0.77 2.16
CA TYR A 99 11.09 -0.60 2.75
C TYR A 99 10.04 -1.21 1.84
N PHE A 100 9.06 -1.88 2.44
CA PHE A 100 7.84 -2.27 1.78
C PHE A 100 6.67 -1.81 2.62
N VAL A 101 5.74 -1.09 2.00
CA VAL A 101 4.52 -0.62 2.64
C VAL A 101 3.33 -1.14 1.85
N SER A 102 2.33 -1.65 2.56
CA SER A 102 1.02 -1.94 2.00
C SER A 102 -0.04 -1.08 2.68
N HIS A 103 -0.85 -0.41 1.87
CA HIS A 103 -1.96 0.42 2.31
C HIS A 103 -3.27 -0.16 1.80
N PHE A 104 -4.30 -0.19 2.64
CA PHE A 104 -5.60 -0.75 2.30
C PHE A 104 -6.72 0.17 2.77
N ARG A 105 -7.67 0.39 1.86
CA ARG A 105 -8.98 0.96 2.16
C ARG A 105 -10.02 -0.15 2.02
N LEU A 106 -10.58 -0.61 3.13
CA LEU A 106 -11.61 -1.65 3.13
C LEU A 106 -12.95 -1.04 3.56
N GLY A 107 -13.98 -1.25 2.74
CA GLY A 107 -15.36 -0.89 3.07
C GLY A 107 -16.08 -2.03 3.77
N ASP A 108 -17.40 -1.92 3.87
CA ASP A 108 -18.23 -3.04 4.28
C ASP A 108 -18.13 -4.24 3.31
N ALA A 109 -18.87 -5.33 3.57
CA ALA A 109 -18.85 -6.52 2.73
C ALA A 109 -19.19 -6.26 1.26
N ALA A 110 -19.91 -5.18 0.94
CA ALA A 110 -20.24 -4.76 -0.43
C ALA A 110 -19.23 -3.74 -1.00
N GLY A 111 -18.23 -3.33 -0.22
CA GLY A 111 -17.28 -2.28 -0.57
C GLY A 111 -17.80 -0.85 -0.33
N GLY A 112 -18.92 -0.70 0.37
CA GLY A 112 -19.47 0.60 0.75
C GLY A 112 -18.62 1.28 1.81
N LEU A 113 -18.31 2.56 1.63
CA LEU A 113 -17.49 3.36 2.56
C LEU A 113 -18.31 4.26 3.50
N ASP A 114 -19.64 4.20 3.42
CA ASP A 114 -20.51 5.16 4.10
C ASP A 114 -20.77 4.80 5.57
N ARG A 115 -20.74 3.50 5.90
CA ARG A 115 -21.05 3.03 7.26
C ARG A 115 -19.81 2.96 8.14
N TYR A 116 -18.80 2.26 7.63
CA TYR A 116 -17.49 2.21 8.24
C TYR A 116 -16.42 2.02 7.18
N LEU A 117 -15.20 2.38 7.56
CA LEU A 117 -14.01 2.27 6.76
C LEU A 117 -12.89 1.66 7.59
N TYR A 118 -12.11 0.74 7.02
CA TYR A 118 -10.80 0.37 7.53
C TYR A 118 -9.72 1.04 6.69
N ASP A 119 -8.86 1.81 7.34
CA ASP A 119 -7.69 2.44 6.73
C ASP A 119 -6.43 1.88 7.38
N LEU A 120 -5.75 0.99 6.65
CA LEU A 120 -4.72 0.13 7.22
C LEU A 120 -3.41 0.34 6.46
N GLU A 121 -2.34 0.59 7.19
CA GLU A 121 -0.99 0.67 6.65
C GLU A 121 -0.06 -0.27 7.40
N PHE A 122 0.67 -1.11 6.67
CA PHE A 122 1.65 -2.03 7.21
C PHE A 122 3.01 -1.79 6.61
N GLU A 123 4.02 -1.76 7.46
CA GLU A 123 5.38 -1.40 7.09
C GLU A 123 6.36 -2.52 7.41
N TYR A 124 7.25 -2.79 6.47
CA TYR A 124 8.28 -3.80 6.57
C TYR A 124 9.63 -3.19 6.21
N ILE A 125 10.50 -3.08 7.22
CA ILE A 125 11.80 -2.41 7.12
C ILE A 125 12.92 -3.46 7.08
N GLY A 126 13.85 -3.30 6.14
CA GLY A 126 15.07 -4.10 6.00
C GLY A 126 14.90 -5.23 5.02
N GLY A 127 13.77 -5.94 5.11
CA GLY A 127 13.38 -6.99 4.20
C GLY A 127 11.87 -7.19 4.24
N ILE A 128 11.38 -8.11 3.42
CA ILE A 128 9.95 -8.42 3.32
C ILE A 128 9.75 -9.83 3.88
N PRO A 129 8.99 -10.00 4.97
CA PRO A 129 8.74 -11.32 5.53
C PRO A 129 7.96 -12.20 4.54
N ALA A 130 8.00 -13.52 4.77
CA ALA A 130 7.19 -14.45 3.97
C ALA A 130 5.68 -14.26 4.19
N ASN A 131 5.27 -13.76 5.37
CA ASN A 131 3.87 -13.45 5.64
C ASN A 131 3.67 -11.93 5.70
N VAL A 132 2.92 -11.40 4.74
CA VAL A 132 2.48 -10.00 4.67
C VAL A 132 0.94 -9.92 4.71
N TRP A 133 0.34 -10.83 5.48
CA TRP A 133 -1.09 -10.90 5.76
C TRP A 133 -1.35 -10.85 7.28
N PRO A 134 -1.24 -9.67 7.90
CA PRO A 134 -1.58 -9.48 9.32
C PRO A 134 -3.04 -9.79 9.62
N VAL A 135 -3.29 -10.26 10.85
CA VAL A 135 -4.62 -10.46 11.41
C VAL A 135 -4.80 -9.46 12.55
N LEU A 136 -5.76 -8.55 12.39
CA LEU A 136 -6.06 -7.50 13.36
C LEU A 136 -7.34 -7.82 14.14
N GLY A 137 -7.27 -7.67 15.44
CA GLY A 137 -8.41 -7.59 16.34
C GLY A 137 -8.88 -6.14 16.52
N ARG A 138 -10.05 -5.97 17.16
CA ARG A 138 -10.58 -4.63 17.47
C ARG A 138 -9.63 -3.82 18.36
N ALA A 139 -8.89 -4.50 19.24
CA ALA A 139 -7.96 -3.86 20.18
C ALA A 139 -6.69 -3.31 19.49
N ASP A 140 -6.38 -3.77 18.28
CA ASP A 140 -5.23 -3.28 17.51
C ASP A 140 -5.56 -2.00 16.73
N LEU A 141 -6.84 -1.60 16.70
CA LEU A 141 -7.35 -0.54 15.84
C LEU A 141 -7.72 0.71 16.65
N ALA A 142 -7.35 1.87 16.12
CA ALA A 142 -7.96 3.12 16.55
C ALA A 142 -9.38 3.22 15.97
N THR A 143 -10.34 3.69 16.77
CA THR A 143 -11.71 3.95 16.32
C THR A 143 -11.98 5.44 16.31
N ILE A 144 -12.29 5.98 15.13
CA ILE A 144 -12.51 7.41 14.90
C ILE A 144 -13.95 7.61 14.43
N GLY A 145 -14.67 8.54 15.06
CA GLY A 145 -15.94 9.04 14.52
C GLY A 145 -15.66 10.20 13.58
N ALA A 146 -15.97 10.06 12.29
CA ALA A 146 -15.73 11.09 11.29
C ALA A 146 -17.05 11.66 10.76
N ALA A 147 -17.09 12.97 10.57
CA ALA A 147 -18.22 13.68 9.96
C ALA A 147 -17.73 14.61 8.85
N TYR A 148 -18.27 14.44 7.66
CA TYR A 148 -18.00 15.24 6.47
C TYR A 148 -19.22 16.11 6.18
N HIS A 149 -19.00 17.41 6.06
CA HIS A 149 -20.03 18.39 5.76
C HIS A 149 -19.73 19.02 4.40
N SER A 150 -20.76 19.21 3.58
CA SER A 150 -20.64 19.90 2.29
C SER A 150 -21.56 21.12 2.26
N SER A 151 -21.06 22.22 1.69
CA SER A 151 -21.88 23.41 1.41
C SER A 151 -22.86 23.19 0.27
N SER A 152 -22.72 22.08 -0.48
CA SER A 152 -23.59 21.68 -1.58
C SER A 152 -24.02 20.21 -1.40
N PRO A 153 -25.00 19.93 -0.51
CA PRO A 153 -25.41 18.57 -0.18
C PRO A 153 -25.83 17.77 -1.43
N GLY A 154 -25.41 16.50 -1.51
CA GLY A 154 -25.77 15.59 -2.60
C GLY A 154 -24.88 15.68 -3.85
N ARG A 155 -23.84 16.53 -3.84
CA ARG A 155 -22.80 16.51 -4.85
C ARG A 155 -21.72 15.47 -4.50
N GLY A 156 -21.28 14.68 -5.48
CA GLY A 156 -20.14 13.77 -5.31
C GLY A 156 -18.85 14.51 -4.97
N GLU A 157 -18.09 13.95 -4.03
CA GLU A 157 -16.74 14.36 -3.68
C GLU A 157 -15.79 13.16 -3.89
N LEU A 158 -14.51 13.47 -4.06
CA LEU A 158 -13.43 12.49 -4.10
C LEU A 158 -12.53 12.71 -2.89
N GLU A 159 -12.11 11.60 -2.29
CA GLU A 159 -11.26 11.58 -1.11
C GLU A 159 -9.99 10.77 -1.36
N GLY A 160 -8.85 11.46 -1.23
CA GLY A 160 -7.54 10.85 -1.10
C GLY A 160 -7.08 10.93 0.35
N ARG A 161 -6.53 9.84 0.87
CA ARG A 161 -5.94 9.78 2.21
C ARG A 161 -4.90 8.70 2.27
N MET A 162 -3.89 8.93 3.09
CA MET A 162 -2.96 7.90 3.54
C MET A 162 -2.20 8.34 4.78
N ALA A 163 -1.66 7.35 5.49
CA ALA A 163 -0.56 7.57 6.40
C ALA A 163 0.76 7.67 5.59
N VAL A 164 1.69 8.47 6.09
CA VAL A 164 3.00 8.69 5.47
C VAL A 164 4.07 8.40 6.50
N ALA A 165 4.85 7.35 6.27
CA ALA A 165 5.95 6.98 7.13
C ALA A 165 7.05 8.05 7.14
N PRO A 166 7.80 8.22 8.26
CA PRO A 166 8.82 9.26 8.37
C PRO A 166 9.94 9.21 7.31
N TRP A 167 10.20 8.04 6.72
CA TRP A 167 11.24 7.82 5.70
C TRP A 167 10.72 7.91 4.25
N GLN A 168 9.40 7.96 4.05
CA GLN A 168 8.84 8.05 2.69
C GLN A 168 9.17 9.42 2.09
N SER A 169 9.82 9.41 0.93
CA SER A 169 10.23 10.63 0.23
C SER A 169 9.17 11.21 -0.71
N GLY A 170 8.10 10.45 -0.97
CA GLY A 170 7.00 10.84 -1.85
C GLY A 170 5.86 9.84 -1.73
N VAL A 171 4.65 10.28 -2.07
CA VAL A 171 3.45 9.48 -1.97
C VAL A 171 2.46 9.79 -3.10
N GLY A 172 1.76 8.76 -3.57
CA GLY A 172 0.61 8.91 -4.47
C GLY A 172 -0.68 8.88 -3.66
N LEU A 173 -1.57 9.85 -3.86
CA LEU A 173 -2.89 9.82 -3.23
C LEU A 173 -3.91 9.27 -4.21
N ALA A 174 -4.33 8.03 -3.98
CA ALA A 174 -5.43 7.44 -4.71
C ALA A 174 -6.78 7.87 -4.13
N LEU A 175 -7.67 8.29 -5.03
CA LEU A 175 -8.97 8.86 -4.70
C LEU A 175 -10.05 7.78 -4.68
N SER A 176 -10.96 7.83 -3.71
CA SER A 176 -12.23 7.10 -3.73
C SER A 176 -13.39 8.08 -3.62
N ARG A 177 -14.58 7.67 -4.05
CA ARG A 177 -15.80 8.48 -3.87
C ARG A 177 -16.09 8.69 -2.38
N LEU A 178 -16.60 9.88 -2.08
CA LEU A 178 -17.16 10.29 -0.80
C LEU A 178 -18.42 11.10 -1.09
N ALA A 179 -19.54 10.79 -0.43
CA ALA A 179 -20.80 11.49 -0.64
C ALA A 179 -21.17 12.26 0.64
N ALA A 180 -20.90 13.57 0.67
CA ALA A 180 -21.23 14.41 1.81
C ALA A 180 -22.68 14.99 1.74
N PRO A 181 -23.39 15.18 2.87
CA PRO A 181 -22.90 14.95 4.23
C PRO A 181 -22.80 13.47 4.59
N LEU A 182 -21.72 13.10 5.28
CA LEU A 182 -21.45 11.74 5.69
C LEU A 182 -21.05 11.69 7.16
N THR A 183 -21.54 10.69 7.89
CA THR A 183 -21.00 10.33 9.20
C THR A 183 -20.69 8.85 9.18
N ARG A 184 -19.45 8.48 9.49
CA ARG A 184 -19.00 7.09 9.50
C ARG A 184 -18.02 6.81 10.63
N THR A 185 -17.87 5.53 10.94
CA THR A 185 -16.79 5.06 11.83
C THR A 185 -15.57 4.67 11.00
N GLU A 186 -14.40 5.17 11.36
CA GLU A 186 -13.14 4.82 10.70
C GLU A 186 -12.27 4.00 11.68
N PHE A 187 -11.85 2.82 11.24
CA PHE A 187 -10.92 1.95 11.94
C PHE A 187 -9.54 2.11 11.33
N VAL A 188 -8.59 2.61 12.10
CA VAL A 188 -7.26 2.96 11.59
C VAL A 188 -6.19 2.08 12.22
N PHE A 189 -5.30 1.56 11.38
CA PHE A 189 -4.03 0.96 11.79
C PHE A 189 -2.92 1.62 10.99
N THR A 190 -1.93 2.19 11.66
CA THR A 190 -0.78 2.83 11.02
C THR A 190 0.45 2.69 11.92
N PRO A 191 1.68 2.63 11.36
CA PRO A 191 2.89 2.67 12.15
C PRO A 191 2.96 3.90 13.06
N ALA A 192 3.72 3.79 14.15
CA ALA A 192 3.97 4.93 15.03
C ALA A 192 4.68 6.06 14.26
N ASP A 193 4.41 7.30 14.65
CA ASP A 193 4.98 8.52 14.07
C ASP A 193 4.63 8.78 12.59
N ALA A 194 3.72 7.98 12.00
CA ALA A 194 3.18 8.26 10.69
C ALA A 194 2.43 9.60 10.66
N ARG A 195 2.55 10.30 9.54
CA ARG A 195 1.86 11.57 9.30
C ARG A 195 0.60 11.31 8.50
N TRP A 196 -0.51 11.89 8.92
CA TRP A 196 -1.76 11.76 8.19
C TRP A 196 -1.89 12.84 7.13
N LEU A 197 -2.15 12.42 5.88
CA LEU A 197 -2.49 13.30 4.79
C LEU A 197 -3.88 12.95 4.27
N GLN A 198 -4.72 13.98 4.11
CA GLN A 198 -6.05 13.83 3.55
C GLN A 198 -6.36 15.02 2.64
N MET A 199 -7.03 14.71 1.54
CA MET A 199 -7.52 15.65 0.56
C MET A 199 -8.94 15.26 0.18
N VAL A 200 -9.85 16.23 0.24
CA VAL A 200 -11.20 16.10 -0.28
C VAL A 200 -11.35 17.14 -1.38
N VAL A 201 -11.75 16.68 -2.56
CA VAL A 201 -11.99 17.52 -3.72
C VAL A 201 -13.37 17.24 -4.27
N VAL A 202 -13.91 18.22 -4.98
CA VAL A 202 -15.17 18.08 -5.68
C VAL A 202 -15.02 17.06 -6.82
N ASP A 203 -16.00 16.17 -7.00
CA ASP A 203 -16.09 15.34 -8.21
C ASP A 203 -16.75 16.16 -9.33
N GLU A 204 -15.94 16.63 -10.29
CA GLU A 204 -16.43 17.39 -11.45
C GLU A 204 -16.93 16.50 -12.58
N GLN A 205 -16.84 15.16 -12.45
CA GLN A 205 -17.29 14.23 -13.50
C GLN A 205 -18.76 13.81 -13.38
N GLU A 206 -19.51 14.30 -12.38
CA GLU A 206 -20.93 14.00 -12.18
C GLU A 206 -21.91 15.04 -12.78
N PHE A 207 -21.57 15.67 -13.92
CA PHE A 207 -22.50 16.55 -14.66
C PHE A 207 -23.17 15.86 -15.85
#